data_AF-A0AAV9YZK3-F1
#
_entry.id   AF-A0AAV9YZK3-F1
#
_cell.length_a   1.000
_cell.length_b   1.000
_cell.length_c   1.000
_cell.angle_alpha   90.00
_cell.angle_beta   90.00
_cell.angle_gamma   90.00
#
_symmetry.space_group_name_H-M   'P 1'
#
loop_
_entity.id
_entity.type
_entity.pdbx_description
1 polymer ?
#
loop_
_entity_poly.entity_id
_entity_poly.type
_entity_poly.pdbx_seq_one_letter_code
_entity_poly.pdbx_strand_id
1 'polypeptide(L)'
;MDLARNPIVPGDFVLAKLKGYPSWPAMVVFPETLPEQVACARHCAASHAVMFYPDCDFAWVETAQIQLIRARLLEKPNLVNKRKKLQQGYKAAHQALLQQIRTRRWRFQLQRTFLDTQVPSMENIVCADRTLTKIEEKHVDITEHDLIASSILHKELCRLPPASVIGDDHYRFRLRAMKLVEQWLKRVT
;
A
#
# COMPACT_ATOMS: atom_id res chain seq x y z
N MET A 1 -0.67 31.85 -11.01
CA MET A 1 -1.67 30.82 -10.62
C MET A 1 -0.91 29.65 -10.05
N ASP A 2 -0.68 29.67 -8.73
CA ASP A 2 -0.04 28.57 -8.03
C ASP A 2 -1.01 27.39 -8.02
N LEU A 3 -0.66 26.34 -8.78
CA LEU A 3 -1.29 25.04 -8.63
C LEU A 3 -1.00 24.59 -7.20
N ALA A 4 -1.99 24.71 -6.31
CA ALA A 4 -1.88 24.25 -4.94
C ALA A 4 -1.34 22.82 -4.95
N ARG A 5 -0.10 22.64 -4.46
CA ARG A 5 0.46 21.29 -4.29
C ARG A 5 -0.49 20.54 -3.38
N ASN A 6 -1.00 19.40 -3.85
CA ASN A 6 -1.78 18.51 -3.01
C ASN A 6 -1.00 18.24 -1.71
N PRO A 7 -1.67 18.23 -0.55
CA PRO A 7 -1.01 17.96 0.72
C PRO A 7 -0.38 16.57 0.70
N ILE A 8 0.81 16.46 1.30
CA ILE A 8 1.52 15.18 1.45
C ILE A 8 0.83 14.39 2.57
N VAL A 9 0.41 13.15 2.27
CA VAL A 9 -0.36 12.31 3.19
C VAL A 9 0.27 10.93 3.38
N PRO A 10 -0.06 10.20 4.48
CA PRO A 10 0.38 8.82 4.66
C PRO A 10 0.07 7.93 3.44
N GLY A 11 1.05 7.10 3.07
CA GLY A 11 1.06 6.28 1.87
C GLY A 11 1.62 6.97 0.61
N ASP A 12 1.93 8.26 0.67
CA ASP A 12 2.65 8.93 -0.42
C ASP A 12 4.12 8.51 -0.43
N PHE A 13 4.64 8.24 -1.63
CA PHE A 13 6.07 8.02 -1.83
C PHE A 13 6.76 9.35 -2.09
N VAL A 14 7.89 9.54 -1.43
CA VAL A 14 8.64 10.79 -1.43
C VAL A 14 10.15 10.57 -1.53
N LEU A 15 10.87 11.59 -1.95
CA LEU A 15 12.28 11.76 -1.66
C LEU A 15 12.41 12.62 -0.42
N ALA A 16 12.93 12.05 0.66
CA ALA A 16 13.19 12.74 1.91
C ALA A 16 14.69 13.02 2.05
N LYS A 17 15.03 14.21 2.55
CA LYS A 17 16.41 14.68 2.68
C LYS A 17 16.78 14.85 4.16
N LEU A 18 17.75 14.07 4.62
CA LEU A 18 18.38 14.25 5.93
C LEU A 18 19.71 15.00 5.79
N LYS A 19 20.12 15.72 6.85
CA LYS A 19 21.40 16.43 6.90
C LYS A 19 22.56 15.44 6.71
N GLY A 20 23.42 15.68 5.72
CA GLY A 20 24.58 14.83 5.42
C GLY A 20 24.31 13.62 4.50
N TYR A 21 23.05 13.33 4.17
CA TYR A 21 22.66 12.22 3.29
C TYR A 21 22.12 12.73 1.95
N PRO A 22 22.22 11.99 0.84
CA PRO A 22 21.51 12.35 -0.39
C PRO A 22 19.99 12.26 -0.17
N SER A 23 19.20 12.86 -1.08
CA SER A 23 17.75 12.65 -1.05
C SER A 23 17.47 11.16 -1.26
N TRP A 24 16.69 10.57 -0.36
CA TRP A 24 16.53 9.12 -0.26
C TRP A 24 15.04 8.74 -0.39
N PRO A 25 14.71 7.65 -1.08
CA PRO A 25 13.33 7.22 -1.25
C PRO A 25 12.73 6.76 0.08
N ALA A 26 11.56 7.28 0.38
CA ALA A 26 10.80 6.97 1.58
C ALA A 26 9.29 6.94 1.28
N MET A 27 8.52 6.36 2.19
CA MET A 27 7.06 6.45 2.21
C MET A 27 6.63 7.22 3.45
N VAL A 28 5.67 8.12 3.31
CA VAL A 28 5.04 8.80 4.45
C VAL A 28 4.19 7.77 5.19
N VAL A 29 4.34 7.68 6.50
CA VAL A 29 3.63 6.72 7.34
C VAL A 29 2.79 7.44 8.38
N PHE A 30 1.89 6.69 9.00
CA PHE A 30 1.13 7.13 10.15
C PHE A 30 2.04 7.25 11.38
N PRO A 31 2.04 8.36 12.14
CA PRO A 31 2.87 8.50 13.34
C PRO A 31 2.75 7.35 14.34
N GLU A 32 1.57 6.75 14.41
CA GLU A 32 1.24 5.63 15.29
C GLU A 32 1.97 4.33 14.90
N THR A 33 2.55 4.28 13.70
CA THR A 33 3.35 3.14 13.21
C THR A 33 4.83 3.27 13.54
N LEU A 34 5.25 4.41 14.11
CA LEU A 34 6.64 4.64 14.47
C LEU A 34 7.05 3.81 15.69
N PRO A 35 8.30 3.29 15.71
CA PRO A 35 8.90 2.79 16.94
C PRO A 35 8.92 3.88 18.02
N GLU A 36 8.75 3.50 19.28
CA GLU A 36 8.63 4.42 20.42
C GLU A 36 9.77 5.44 20.49
N GLN A 37 11.00 5.01 20.20
CA GLN A 37 12.19 5.86 20.21
C GLN A 37 12.10 6.98 19.16
N VAL A 38 11.52 6.70 17.99
CA VAL A 38 11.35 7.67 16.90
C VAL A 38 10.12 8.53 17.14
N ALA A 39 9.03 7.95 17.66
CA ALA A 39 7.83 8.69 18.02
C ALA A 39 8.12 9.81 19.03
N CYS A 40 8.98 9.54 20.03
CA CYS A 40 9.39 10.51 21.04
C CYS A 40 10.46 11.51 20.57
N ALA A 41 11.04 11.32 19.38
CA ALA A 41 12.06 12.22 18.87
C ALA A 41 11.47 13.61 18.54
N ARG A 42 12.31 14.65 18.65
CA ARG A 42 11.89 16.03 18.40
C ARG A 42 11.41 16.21 16.95
N HIS A 43 10.21 16.72 16.80
CA HIS A 43 9.59 17.06 15.52
C HIS A 43 8.71 18.30 15.69
N CYS A 44 8.20 18.84 14.57
CA CYS A 44 7.30 19.99 14.58
C CYS A 44 6.02 19.67 13.79
N ALA A 45 5.02 20.56 13.84
CA ALA A 45 3.76 20.39 13.11
C ALA A 45 3.95 20.28 11.58
N ALA A 46 5.04 20.84 11.04
CA ALA A 46 5.40 20.74 9.62
C ALA A 46 6.30 19.52 9.32
N SER A 47 6.38 18.54 10.22
CA SER A 47 7.12 17.30 10.02
C SER A 47 6.20 16.15 9.64
N HIS A 48 6.69 15.27 8.78
CA HIS A 48 6.04 14.01 8.41
C HIS A 48 6.84 12.83 8.95
N ALA A 49 6.15 11.83 9.48
CA ALA A 49 6.72 10.53 9.77
C ALA A 49 6.98 9.80 8.45
N VAL A 50 8.21 9.34 8.23
CA VAL A 50 8.60 8.64 7.00
C VAL A 50 9.35 7.35 7.31
N MET A 51 9.19 6.36 6.44
CA MET A 51 9.93 5.10 6.44
C MET A 51 10.82 5.04 5.19
N PHE A 52 12.13 4.92 5.37
CA PHE A 52 13.12 4.85 4.30
C PHE A 52 13.32 3.44 3.77
N TYR A 53 13.58 3.32 2.47
CA TYR A 53 13.92 2.05 1.83
C TYR A 53 15.43 1.89 1.67
N PRO A 54 16.01 0.68 1.75
CA PRO A 54 15.32 -0.60 1.82
C PRO A 54 15.11 -1.14 3.25
N ASP A 55 15.74 -0.53 4.25
CA ASP A 55 15.87 -1.13 5.59
C ASP A 55 14.70 -0.84 6.53
N CYS A 56 13.72 -0.05 6.08
CA CYS A 56 12.58 0.39 6.87
C CYS A 56 12.98 1.24 8.09
N ASP A 57 14.03 2.05 7.95
CA ASP A 57 14.41 3.04 8.97
C ASP A 57 13.37 4.16 9.04
N PHE A 58 13.04 4.63 10.25
CA PHE A 58 12.05 5.67 10.44
C PHE A 58 12.67 7.00 10.87
N ALA A 59 12.08 8.11 10.42
CA ALA A 59 12.42 9.44 10.92
C ALA A 59 11.26 10.43 10.79
N TRP A 60 11.36 11.52 11.52
CA TRP A 60 10.60 12.75 11.26
C TRP A 60 11.36 13.62 10.25
N VAL A 61 10.69 14.07 9.20
CA VAL A 61 11.27 14.93 8.17
C VAL A 61 10.35 16.10 7.88
N GLU A 62 10.88 17.32 7.90
CA GLU A 62 10.11 18.53 7.61
C GLU A 62 9.62 18.55 6.16
N THR A 63 8.42 19.08 5.91
CA THR A 63 7.82 19.21 4.57
C THR A 63 8.76 19.87 3.56
N ALA A 64 9.57 20.85 4.00
CA ALA A 64 10.55 21.53 3.15
C ALA A 64 11.67 20.61 2.63
N GLN A 65 11.94 19.51 3.32
CA GLN A 65 12.95 18.51 2.97
C GLN A 65 12.36 17.26 2.30
N ILE A 66 11.07 17.32 1.91
CA ILE A 66 10.34 16.23 1.26
C ILE A 66 9.88 16.66 -0.13
N GLN A 67 10.02 15.75 -1.10
CA GLN A 67 9.49 15.93 -2.45
C GLN A 67 8.70 14.70 -2.87
N LEU A 68 7.45 14.89 -3.31
CA LEU A 68 6.63 13.79 -3.85
C LEU A 68 7.31 13.17 -5.07
N ILE A 69 7.38 11.84 -5.12
CA ILE A 69 8.00 11.11 -6.23
C ILE A 69 7.00 10.19 -6.93
N ARG A 70 7.09 10.15 -8.27
CA ARG A 70 6.28 9.26 -9.12
C ARG A 70 7.04 7.97 -9.43
N ALA A 71 6.32 6.90 -9.77
CA ALA A 71 6.88 5.59 -10.08
C ALA A 71 8.03 5.63 -11.10
N ARG A 72 7.90 6.43 -12.17
CA ARG A 72 8.94 6.58 -13.21
C ARG A 72 10.27 7.09 -12.66
N LEU A 73 10.23 8.01 -11.71
CA LEU A 73 11.44 8.59 -11.11
C LEU A 73 12.09 7.64 -10.11
N LEU A 74 11.34 6.69 -9.55
CA LEU A 74 11.90 5.60 -8.73
C LEU A 74 12.53 4.50 -9.58
N GLU A 75 11.97 4.20 -10.76
CA GLU A 75 12.50 3.20 -11.69
C GLU A 75 13.87 3.60 -12.25
N LYS A 76 13.98 4.86 -12.68
CA LYS A 76 15.18 5.42 -13.31
C LYS A 76 15.59 6.70 -12.59
N PRO A 77 16.15 6.58 -11.38
CA PRO A 77 16.55 7.75 -10.61
C PRO A 77 17.78 8.42 -11.21
N ASN A 78 17.75 9.75 -11.27
CA ASN A 78 18.91 10.54 -11.67
C ASN A 78 19.89 10.67 -10.49
N LEU A 79 20.64 9.60 -10.24
CA LEU A 79 21.57 9.55 -9.10
C LEU A 79 22.92 10.14 -9.46
N VAL A 80 23.31 11.17 -8.72
CA VAL A 80 24.66 11.76 -8.80
C VAL A 80 25.72 10.75 -8.34
N ASN A 81 25.39 9.88 -7.37
CA ASN A 81 26.27 8.81 -6.91
C ASN A 81 25.61 7.43 -7.03
N LYS A 82 26.38 6.41 -7.43
CA LYS A 82 25.88 5.05 -7.65
C LYS A 82 26.18 4.12 -6.48
N ARG A 83 26.03 4.62 -5.24
CA ARG A 83 26.22 3.78 -4.05
C ARG A 83 25.21 2.62 -4.08
N LYS A 84 25.68 1.38 -3.90
CA LYS A 84 24.85 0.18 -4.00
C LYS A 84 23.60 0.25 -3.12
N LYS A 85 23.76 0.68 -1.87
CA LYS A 85 22.65 0.81 -0.91
C LYS A 85 21.59 1.83 -1.36
N LEU A 86 22.01 2.93 -1.98
CA LEU A 86 21.09 3.93 -2.52
C LEU A 86 20.29 3.33 -3.68
N GLN A 87 20.96 2.68 -4.63
CA GLN A 87 20.29 2.02 -5.75
C GLN A 87 19.30 0.94 -5.28
N GLN A 88 19.67 0.19 -4.25
CA GLN A 88 18.79 -0.80 -3.63
C GLN A 88 17.56 -0.14 -2.99
N GLY A 89 17.73 0.98 -2.29
CA GLY A 89 16.62 1.75 -1.73
C GLY A 89 15.62 2.21 -2.79
N TYR A 90 16.10 2.73 -3.92
CA TYR A 90 15.23 3.12 -5.05
C TYR A 90 14.49 1.93 -5.66
N LYS A 91 15.18 0.81 -5.85
CA LYS A 91 14.56 -0.42 -6.37
C LYS A 91 13.48 -0.95 -5.43
N ALA A 92 13.77 -1.00 -4.12
CA ALA A 92 12.84 -1.45 -3.11
C ALA A 92 11.61 -0.52 -3.02
N ALA A 93 11.81 0.80 -3.02
CA ALA A 93 10.72 1.77 -3.03
C ALA A 93 9.88 1.68 -4.31
N HIS A 94 10.50 1.49 -5.47
CA HIS A 94 9.77 1.28 -6.73
C HIS A 94 8.90 0.03 -6.66
N GLN A 95 9.44 -1.08 -6.17
CA GLN A 95 8.71 -2.32 -5.99
C GLN A 95 7.54 -2.16 -5.01
N ALA A 96 7.77 -1.52 -3.86
CA ALA A 96 6.73 -1.22 -2.88
C ALA A 96 5.62 -0.32 -3.43
N LEU A 97 5.96 0.68 -4.26
CA LEU A 97 4.95 1.52 -4.91
C LEU A 97 4.12 0.74 -5.94
N LEU A 98 4.75 -0.11 -6.76
CA LEU A 98 4.02 -0.96 -7.71
C LEU A 98 3.08 -1.92 -6.98
N GLN A 99 3.54 -2.47 -5.85
CA GLN A 99 2.75 -3.28 -4.95
C GLN A 99 1.55 -2.51 -4.40
N GLN A 100 1.76 -1.31 -3.84
CA GLN A 100 0.69 -0.45 -3.33
C GLN A 100 -0.35 -0.08 -4.41
N ILE A 101 0.10 0.27 -5.63
CA ILE A 101 -0.82 0.58 -6.74
C ILE A 101 -1.68 -0.64 -7.08
N ARG A 102 -1.05 -1.82 -7.12
CA ARG A 102 -1.74 -3.08 -7.42
C ARG A 102 -2.77 -3.43 -6.34
N THR A 103 -2.40 -3.35 -5.06
CA THR A 103 -3.31 -3.67 -3.94
C THR A 103 -4.47 -2.68 -3.87
N ARG A 104 -4.22 -1.38 -4.06
CA ARG A 104 -5.29 -0.36 -4.18
C ARG A 104 -6.25 -0.68 -5.32
N ARG A 105 -5.73 -1.09 -6.48
CA ARG A 105 -6.56 -1.48 -7.64
C ARG A 105 -7.43 -2.69 -7.33
N TRP A 106 -6.85 -3.73 -6.73
CA TRP A 106 -7.60 -4.92 -6.33
C TRP A 106 -8.70 -4.58 -5.32
N ARG A 107 -8.35 -3.82 -4.28
CA ARG A 107 -9.30 -3.28 -3.31
C ARG A 107 -10.46 -2.55 -3.99
N PHE A 108 -10.15 -1.56 -4.83
CA PHE A 108 -11.17 -0.77 -5.52
C PHE A 108 -12.09 -1.65 -6.36
N GLN A 109 -11.54 -2.61 -7.11
CA GLN A 109 -12.33 -3.56 -7.91
C GLN A 109 -13.27 -4.39 -7.03
N LEU A 110 -12.77 -4.96 -5.93
CA LEU A 110 -13.56 -5.80 -5.04
C LEU A 110 -14.64 -4.99 -4.31
N GLN A 111 -14.30 -3.80 -3.80
CA GLN A 111 -15.28 -2.91 -3.16
C GLN A 111 -16.38 -2.49 -4.14
N ARG A 112 -16.03 -2.07 -5.36
CA ARG A 112 -17.02 -1.70 -6.38
C ARG A 112 -17.93 -2.87 -6.77
N THR A 113 -17.45 -4.10 -6.65
CA THR A 113 -18.24 -5.28 -7.03
C THR A 113 -19.17 -5.74 -5.91
N PHE A 114 -18.70 -5.70 -4.66
CA PHE A 114 -19.41 -6.33 -3.53
C PHE A 114 -20.01 -5.36 -2.52
N LEU A 115 -19.57 -4.10 -2.49
CA LEU A 115 -19.93 -3.10 -1.50
C LEU A 115 -20.51 -1.81 -2.07
N ASP A 116 -20.57 -1.72 -3.39
CA ASP A 116 -21.35 -0.67 -4.01
C ASP A 116 -22.84 -0.93 -3.73
N THR A 117 -23.59 0.15 -3.52
CA THR A 117 -25.04 0.14 -3.40
C THR A 117 -25.74 -0.34 -4.68
N GLN A 118 -25.07 -0.24 -5.83
CA GLN A 118 -25.61 -0.64 -7.11
C GLN A 118 -25.37 -2.13 -7.38
N VAL A 119 -26.32 -2.76 -8.08
CA VAL A 119 -26.17 -4.14 -8.54
C VAL A 119 -24.97 -4.23 -9.51
N PRO A 120 -23.94 -5.04 -9.23
CA PRO A 120 -22.77 -5.16 -10.07
C PRO A 120 -23.12 -5.76 -11.45
N SER A 121 -22.53 -5.21 -12.50
CA SER A 121 -22.61 -5.79 -13.85
C SER A 121 -21.86 -7.12 -13.94
N MET A 122 -22.22 -7.96 -14.92
CA MET A 122 -21.52 -9.22 -15.18
C MET A 122 -20.01 -9.02 -15.43
N GLU A 123 -19.62 -7.92 -16.08
CA GLU A 123 -18.21 -7.57 -16.28
C GLU A 123 -17.48 -7.35 -14.95
N ASN A 124 -18.11 -6.66 -13.99
CA ASN A 124 -17.53 -6.43 -12.67
C ASN A 124 -17.35 -7.73 -11.89
N ILE A 125 -18.33 -8.64 -11.97
CA ILE A 125 -18.29 -9.96 -11.33
C ILE A 125 -17.13 -10.79 -11.90
N VAL A 126 -17.00 -10.86 -13.23
CA VAL A 126 -15.88 -11.56 -13.90
C VAL A 126 -14.53 -10.92 -13.55
N CYS A 127 -14.47 -9.59 -13.44
CA CYS A 127 -13.25 -8.89 -13.03
C CYS A 127 -12.89 -9.15 -11.55
N ALA A 128 -13.88 -9.32 -10.66
CA ALA A 128 -13.64 -9.69 -9.27
C ALA A 128 -13.07 -11.11 -9.16
N ASP A 129 -13.58 -12.07 -9.95
CA ASP A 129 -13.02 -13.42 -10.07
C ASP A 129 -11.54 -13.40 -10.48
N ARG A 130 -11.24 -12.75 -11.60
CA ARG A 130 -9.86 -12.59 -12.08
C ARG A 130 -8.95 -11.91 -11.06
N THR A 131 -9.50 -11.00 -10.26
CA THR A 131 -8.77 -10.30 -9.20
C THR A 131 -8.43 -11.25 -8.05
N LEU A 132 -9.40 -12.04 -7.57
CA LEU A 132 -9.17 -13.04 -6.54
C LEU A 132 -8.18 -14.12 -6.99
N THR A 133 -8.27 -14.58 -8.24
CA THR A 133 -7.32 -15.56 -8.80
C THR A 133 -5.89 -15.02 -8.77
N LYS A 134 -5.69 -13.76 -9.15
CA LYS A 134 -4.36 -13.11 -9.08
C LYS A 134 -3.85 -12.93 -7.66
N ILE A 135 -4.73 -12.77 -6.68
CA ILE A 135 -4.38 -12.68 -5.25
C ILE A 135 -3.97 -14.07 -4.74
N GLU A 136 -4.67 -15.13 -5.15
CA GLU A 136 -4.37 -16.52 -4.78
C GLU A 136 -3.05 -17.01 -5.36
N GLU A 137 -2.77 -16.72 -6.63
CA GLU A 137 -1.55 -17.17 -7.33
C GLU A 137 -0.28 -16.46 -6.84
N LYS A 138 -0.39 -15.18 -6.46
CA LYS A 138 0.77 -14.40 -6.03
C LYS A 138 0.96 -14.61 -4.54
N HIS A 139 2.09 -15.21 -4.16
CA HIS A 139 2.62 -15.18 -2.80
C HIS A 139 3.02 -13.74 -2.42
N VAL A 140 2.02 -12.88 -2.20
CA VAL A 140 2.22 -11.50 -1.75
C VAL A 140 2.70 -11.55 -0.29
N ASP A 141 3.67 -10.69 0.06
CA ASP A 141 4.24 -10.62 1.41
C ASP A 141 3.28 -10.00 2.44
N ILE A 142 3.46 -10.41 3.69
CA ILE A 142 2.57 -10.20 4.87
C ILE A 142 2.20 -8.72 5.09
N THR A 143 3.10 -7.77 4.83
CA THR A 143 2.90 -6.32 5.04
C THR A 143 1.82 -5.68 4.16
N GLU A 144 1.50 -6.26 3.00
CA GLU A 144 0.43 -5.79 2.11
C GLU A 144 -0.96 -6.32 2.51
N HIS A 145 -1.01 -7.42 3.28
CA HIS A 145 -2.25 -8.16 3.55
C HIS A 145 -3.15 -7.47 4.54
N ASP A 146 -2.62 -6.74 5.52
CA ASP A 146 -3.46 -6.06 6.50
C ASP A 146 -4.43 -5.08 5.84
N LEU A 147 -4.08 -4.42 4.73
CA LEU A 147 -4.99 -3.46 4.10
C LEU A 147 -6.15 -4.12 3.32
N ILE A 148 -5.93 -5.23 2.61
CA ILE A 148 -7.00 -5.92 1.84
C ILE A 148 -7.73 -6.93 2.72
N ALA A 149 -6.99 -7.73 3.49
CA ALA A 149 -7.54 -8.74 4.38
C ALA A 149 -8.38 -8.10 5.48
N SER A 150 -7.85 -7.13 6.23
CA SER A 150 -8.57 -6.57 7.40
C SER A 150 -9.83 -5.79 7.06
N SER A 151 -10.00 -5.38 5.79
CA SER A 151 -11.04 -4.42 5.42
C SER A 151 -12.00 -4.85 4.32
N ILE A 152 -11.65 -5.81 3.45
CA ILE A 152 -12.53 -6.21 2.33
C ILE A 152 -12.75 -7.72 2.32
N LEU A 153 -11.70 -8.53 2.45
CA LEU A 153 -11.89 -9.98 2.47
C LEU A 153 -12.48 -10.43 3.81
N HIS A 154 -11.92 -9.99 4.94
CA HIS A 154 -12.37 -10.40 6.28
C HIS A 154 -13.63 -9.69 6.77
N LYS A 155 -13.76 -8.36 6.56
CA LYS A 155 -14.89 -7.56 7.07
C LYS A 155 -16.12 -7.60 6.18
N GLU A 156 -15.92 -7.67 4.87
CA GLU A 156 -16.97 -7.35 3.91
C GLU A 156 -17.40 -8.63 3.19
N LEU A 157 -16.51 -9.27 2.43
CA LEU A 157 -16.88 -10.47 1.67
C LEU A 157 -17.19 -11.69 2.57
N CYS A 158 -16.42 -11.93 3.64
CA CYS A 158 -16.68 -13.06 4.56
C CYS A 158 -17.92 -12.86 5.45
N ARG A 159 -18.34 -11.61 5.70
CA ARG A 159 -19.47 -11.29 6.60
C ARG A 159 -20.79 -11.06 5.86
N LEU A 160 -20.74 -10.80 4.55
CA LEU A 160 -21.94 -10.66 3.74
C LEU A 160 -22.74 -11.98 3.70
N PRO A 161 -24.08 -11.90 3.77
CA PRO A 161 -24.91 -13.09 3.62
C PRO A 161 -24.77 -13.67 2.20
N PRO A 162 -24.92 -15.00 2.02
CA PRO A 162 -24.81 -15.64 0.71
C PRO A 162 -25.62 -14.95 -0.39
N ALA A 163 -26.86 -14.59 -0.07
CA ALA A 163 -27.81 -13.96 -1.00
C ALA A 163 -27.38 -12.56 -1.47
N SER A 164 -26.48 -11.89 -0.75
CA SER A 164 -25.98 -10.55 -1.11
C SER A 164 -24.77 -10.58 -2.04
N VAL A 165 -24.14 -11.75 -2.23
CA VAL A 165 -22.95 -11.89 -3.08
C VAL A 165 -23.34 -12.48 -4.42
N ILE A 166 -23.53 -11.61 -5.41
CA ILE A 166 -23.97 -12.04 -6.74
C ILE A 166 -22.86 -12.84 -7.42
N GLY A 167 -23.24 -14.01 -7.96
CA GLY A 167 -22.31 -14.94 -8.61
C GLY A 167 -21.53 -15.84 -7.65
N ASP A 168 -21.80 -15.81 -6.34
CA ASP A 168 -21.12 -16.67 -5.36
C ASP A 168 -21.35 -18.16 -5.62
N ASP A 169 -22.53 -18.56 -6.11
CA ASP A 169 -22.85 -19.95 -6.45
C ASP A 169 -21.88 -20.54 -7.50
N HIS A 170 -21.43 -19.70 -8.43
CA HIS A 170 -20.52 -20.10 -9.51
C HIS A 170 -19.04 -19.87 -9.13
N TYR A 171 -18.70 -18.65 -8.70
CA TYR A 171 -17.31 -18.24 -8.48
C TYR A 171 -16.79 -18.47 -7.05
N ARG A 172 -17.68 -18.82 -6.11
CA ARG A 172 -17.37 -19.17 -4.71
C ARG A 172 -16.52 -18.11 -4.00
N PHE A 173 -16.85 -16.85 -4.24
CA PHE A 173 -16.10 -15.68 -3.73
C PHE A 173 -15.91 -15.72 -2.23
N ARG A 174 -16.97 -16.02 -1.46
CA ARG A 174 -16.90 -16.06 0.01
C ARG A 174 -15.98 -17.17 0.50
N LEU A 175 -16.12 -18.37 -0.05
CA LEU A 175 -15.28 -19.51 0.33
C LEU A 175 -13.79 -19.25 0.04
N ARG A 176 -13.49 -18.66 -1.12
CA ARG A 176 -12.13 -18.27 -1.52
C ARG A 176 -11.55 -17.21 -0.57
N ALA A 177 -12.35 -16.19 -0.25
CA ALA A 177 -11.97 -15.16 0.70
C ALA A 177 -11.67 -15.73 2.09
N MET A 178 -12.53 -16.63 2.60
CA MET A 178 -12.31 -17.29 3.90
C MET A 178 -11.00 -18.10 3.90
N LYS A 179 -10.76 -18.88 2.84
CA LYS A 179 -9.53 -19.68 2.70
C LYS A 179 -8.28 -18.80 2.66
N LEU A 180 -8.33 -17.69 1.92
CA LEU A 180 -7.23 -16.72 1.87
C LEU A 180 -6.95 -16.12 3.25
N VAL A 181 -7.99 -15.66 3.95
CA VAL A 181 -7.86 -15.09 5.30
C VAL A 181 -7.27 -16.11 6.28
N GLU A 182 -7.74 -17.35 6.26
CA GLU A 182 -7.19 -18.42 7.12
C GLU A 182 -5.70 -18.68 6.82
N GLN A 183 -5.33 -18.76 5.55
CA GLN A 183 -3.93 -18.94 5.14
C GLN A 183 -3.04 -17.79 5.61
N TRP A 184 -3.54 -16.56 5.64
CA TRP A 184 -2.77 -15.40 6.07
C TRP A 184 -2.64 -15.30 7.59
N LEU A 185 -3.71 -15.59 8.34
CA LEU A 185 -3.64 -15.67 9.81
C LEU A 185 -2.57 -16.67 10.27
N LYS A 186 -2.47 -17.83 9.59
CA LYS A 186 -1.43 -18.84 9.85
C LYS A 186 0.00 -18.39 9.58
N ARG A 187 0.22 -17.29 8.85
CA ARG A 187 1.57 -16.76 8.56
C ARG A 187 1.98 -15.64 9.51
N VAL A 188 1.02 -15.01 10.19
CA VAL A 188 1.24 -13.94 11.17
C VAL A 188 1.47 -14.50 12.58
N THR A 189 1.06 -15.75 12.82
CA THR A 189 1.24 -16.48 14.07
C THR A 189 2.44 -17.41 13.99
#